data_AF-A0A930SU31-F1
#
_entry.id   AF-A0A930SU31-F1
#
_cell.length_a   1.000
_cell.length_b   1.000
_cell.length_c   1.000
_cell.angle_alpha   90.00
_cell.angle_beta   90.00
_cell.angle_gamma   90.00
#
_symmetry.space_group_name_H-M   'P 1'
#
loop_
_entity.id
_entity.type
_entity.pdbx_description
1 polymer ?
#
loop_
_entity_poly.entity_id
_entity_poly.type
_entity_poly.pdbx_seq_one_letter_code
_entity_poly.pdbx_strand_id
1 'polypeptide(L)'
;MGYRSHPERQRAAADWQRFAAGQTRYFEQTGLPLDVLATIESWDNFLSLAYLPEQGATHFDPASLSDTAYASLLKVISAYFAAGYEYCEPVVLKPADRYRLQQRFG
;
A
#
# COMPACT_ATOMS: atom_id res chain seq x y z
N MET A 1 31.07 17.68 2.48
CA MET A 1 29.91 17.77 1.57
C MET A 1 28.67 17.42 2.39
N GLY A 2 27.92 18.42 2.83
CA GLY A 2 26.79 18.24 3.74
C GLY A 2 25.56 17.76 3.00
N TYR A 3 25.02 16.63 3.45
CA TYR A 3 23.76 16.05 2.98
C TYR A 3 22.62 17.04 3.21
N ARG A 4 22.29 17.84 2.18
CA ARG A 4 21.00 18.52 2.08
C ARG A 4 19.94 17.46 1.79
N SER A 5 19.56 16.71 2.81
CA SER A 5 18.32 15.94 2.79
C SER A 5 17.18 16.94 2.68
N HIS A 6 16.68 17.14 1.46
CA HIS A 6 15.68 18.12 1.08
C HIS A 6 14.50 18.12 2.09
N PRO A 7 14.08 19.28 2.61
CA PRO A 7 12.91 19.40 3.50
C PRO A 7 11.63 18.81 2.90
N GLU A 8 11.55 18.75 1.56
CA GLU A 8 10.46 18.10 0.81
C GLU A 8 10.39 16.59 1.06
N ARG A 9 11.53 15.90 1.17
CA ARG A 9 11.57 14.45 1.49
C ARG A 9 11.12 14.18 2.92
N GLN A 10 11.51 15.05 3.86
CA GLN A 10 11.06 14.92 5.26
C GLN A 10 9.56 15.14 5.39
N ARG A 11 9.01 16.10 4.64
CA ARG A 11 7.57 16.36 4.60
C ARG A 11 6.79 15.20 4.00
N ALA A 12 7.24 14.66 2.87
CA ALA A 12 6.65 13.49 2.24
C ALA A 12 6.67 12.26 3.18
N ALA A 13 7.77 12.03 3.89
CA ALA A 13 7.87 10.94 4.87
C ALA A 13 6.90 11.14 6.05
N ALA A 14 6.78 12.36 6.56
CA ALA A 14 5.83 12.66 7.65
C ALA A 14 4.37 12.53 7.21
N ASP A 15 4.05 12.94 5.98
CA ASP A 15 2.71 12.81 5.41
C ASP A 15 2.36 11.32 5.16
N TRP A 16 3.33 10.53 4.69
CA TRP A 16 3.18 9.08 4.60
C TRP A 16 2.93 8.44 5.97
N GLN A 17 3.72 8.78 6.99
CA GLN A 17 3.54 8.23 8.33
C GLN A 17 2.15 8.56 8.92
N ARG A 18 1.64 9.77 8.68
CA ARG A 18 0.27 10.14 9.10
C ARG A 18 -0.79 9.34 8.38
N PHE A 19 -0.62 9.14 7.07
CA PHE A 19 -1.51 8.29 6.29
C PHE A 19 -1.48 6.84 6.81
N ALA A 20 -0.28 6.26 6.93
CA ALA A 20 -0.06 4.91 7.40
C ALA A 20 -0.68 4.69 8.79
N ALA A 21 -0.45 5.60 9.73
CA ALA A 21 -1.06 5.57 11.07
C ALA A 21 -2.60 5.60 11.03
N GLY A 22 -3.19 6.36 10.10
CA GLY A 22 -4.63 6.41 9.89
C GLY A 22 -5.20 5.11 9.28
N GLN A 23 -4.38 4.34 8.57
CA GLN A 23 -4.78 3.08 7.93
C GLN A 23 -4.38 1.84 8.72
N THR A 24 -3.52 1.94 9.73
CA THR A 24 -2.98 0.80 10.50
C THR A 24 -4.08 -0.16 10.95
N ARG A 25 -5.16 0.34 11.54
CA ARG A 25 -6.27 -0.50 12.02
C ARG A 25 -6.90 -1.37 10.92
N TYR A 26 -7.05 -0.83 9.71
CA TYR A 26 -7.59 -1.61 8.59
C TYR A 26 -6.53 -2.56 8.04
N PHE A 27 -5.28 -2.13 8.02
CA PHE A 27 -4.18 -2.95 7.53
C PHE A 27 -3.89 -4.15 8.44
N GLU A 28 -3.96 -4.00 9.76
CA GLU A 28 -3.83 -5.12 10.71
C GLU A 28 -4.87 -6.22 10.47
N GLN A 29 -6.08 -5.86 10.03
CA GLN A 29 -7.13 -6.83 9.69
C GLN A 29 -6.82 -7.66 8.45
N THR A 30 -5.86 -7.23 7.63
CA THR A 30 -5.40 -7.99 6.48
C THR A 30 -4.51 -9.18 6.88
N GLY A 31 -3.93 -9.14 8.09
CA GLY A 31 -2.91 -10.11 8.52
C GLY A 31 -1.56 -9.94 7.83
N LEU A 32 -1.38 -8.90 7.01
CA LEU A 32 -0.12 -8.58 6.36
C LEU A 32 0.88 -7.92 7.33
N PRO A 33 2.18 -8.09 7.11
CA PRO A 33 3.19 -7.46 7.95
C PRO A 33 3.14 -5.94 7.83
N LEU A 34 3.15 -5.26 8.98
CA LEU A 34 3.10 -3.79 9.05
C LEU A 34 4.27 -3.10 8.33
N ASP A 35 5.36 -3.82 8.09
CA ASP A 35 6.51 -3.36 7.31
C ASP A 35 6.14 -2.96 5.87
N VAL A 36 5.02 -3.47 5.34
CA VAL A 36 4.47 -3.02 4.05
C VAL A 36 4.05 -1.55 4.09
N LEU A 37 3.64 -1.03 5.25
CA LEU A 37 3.31 0.39 5.46
C LEU A 37 4.48 1.23 5.98
N ALA A 38 5.67 0.64 6.20
CA ALA A 38 6.79 1.34 6.82
C ALA A 38 7.26 2.56 6.00
N THR A 39 7.28 2.41 4.67
CA THR A 39 7.62 3.48 3.73
C THR A 39 6.70 3.42 2.52
N ILE A 40 6.57 4.55 1.81
CA ILE A 40 5.84 4.60 0.55
C ILE A 40 6.46 3.65 -0.49
N GLU A 41 7.79 3.51 -0.50
CA GLU A 41 8.51 2.60 -1.39
C GLU A 41 8.16 1.13 -1.11
N SER A 42 8.09 0.73 0.16
CA SER A 42 7.65 -0.62 0.54
C SER A 42 6.20 -0.88 0.13
N TRP A 43 5.34 0.13 0.27
CA TRP A 43 3.95 0.05 -0.15
C TRP A 43 3.82 -0.09 -1.67
N ASP A 44 4.51 0.74 -2.44
CA ASP A 44 4.46 0.70 -3.91
C ASP A 44 5.05 -0.61 -4.47
N ASN A 45 6.11 -1.12 -3.86
CA ASN A 45 6.66 -2.44 -4.17
C ASN A 45 5.66 -3.55 -3.88
N PHE A 46 4.95 -3.46 -2.75
CA PHE A 46 3.87 -4.40 -2.45
C PHE A 46 2.76 -4.30 -3.51
N LEU A 47 2.27 -3.10 -3.84
CA LEU A 47 1.21 -2.91 -4.83
C LEU A 47 1.57 -3.42 -6.21
N SER A 48 2.79 -3.17 -6.67
CA SER A 48 3.22 -3.42 -8.06
C SER A 48 3.83 -4.80 -8.28
N LEU A 49 4.46 -5.37 -7.25
CA LEU A 49 5.21 -6.62 -7.35
C LEU A 49 4.61 -7.74 -6.48
N ALA A 50 3.59 -7.45 -5.68
CA ALA A 50 3.09 -8.34 -4.63
C ALA A 50 4.22 -8.78 -3.67
N TYR A 51 5.22 -7.91 -3.44
CA TYR A 51 6.40 -8.24 -2.68
C TYR A 51 6.19 -8.02 -1.17
N LEU A 52 6.54 -9.01 -0.36
CA LEU A 52 6.51 -8.94 1.10
C LEU A 52 7.93 -9.00 1.69
N PRO A 53 8.39 -7.95 2.41
CA PRO A 53 9.76 -7.86 2.92
C PRO A 53 10.15 -8.98 3.89
N GLU A 54 9.27 -9.32 4.83
CA GLU A 54 9.56 -10.30 5.89
C GLU A 54 9.53 -11.77 5.41
N GLN A 55 8.93 -12.05 4.25
CA GLN A 55 8.74 -13.42 3.77
C GLN A 55 9.74 -13.85 2.70
N GLY A 56 10.87 -13.15 2.57
CA GLY A 56 11.99 -13.58 1.72
C GLY A 56 11.63 -13.77 0.24
N ALA A 57 10.93 -12.81 -0.36
CA ALA A 57 10.47 -12.83 -1.76
C ALA A 57 9.33 -13.81 -2.08
N THR A 58 8.40 -14.00 -1.14
CA THR A 58 7.14 -14.68 -1.45
C THR A 58 6.19 -13.71 -2.15
N HIS A 59 5.67 -14.08 -3.34
CA HIS A 59 4.61 -13.32 -4.00
C HIS A 59 3.31 -13.46 -3.22
N PHE A 60 2.74 -12.33 -2.81
CA PHE A 60 1.43 -12.27 -2.18
C PHE A 60 0.32 -12.66 -3.16
N ASP A 61 -0.52 -13.61 -2.76
CA ASP A 61 -1.73 -13.99 -3.51
C ASP A 61 -2.99 -13.45 -2.80
N PRO A 62 -3.78 -12.56 -3.43
CA PRO A 62 -5.04 -12.09 -2.85
C PRO A 62 -6.06 -13.20 -2.57
N ALA A 63 -5.96 -14.37 -3.21
CA ALA A 63 -6.84 -15.50 -2.92
C ALA A 63 -6.56 -16.16 -1.57
N SER A 64 -5.38 -15.92 -0.98
CA SER A 64 -5.02 -16.42 0.36
C SER A 64 -5.72 -15.65 1.50
N LEU A 65 -6.26 -14.46 1.21
CA LEU A 65 -6.96 -13.65 2.20
C LEU A 65 -8.41 -14.12 2.39
N SER A 66 -8.89 -14.05 3.63
CA SER A 66 -10.34 -14.08 3.90
C SER A 66 -11.04 -12.89 3.25
N ASP A 67 -12.35 -13.01 2.99
CA ASP A 67 -13.12 -11.91 2.38
C ASP A 67 -13.05 -10.62 3.20
N THR A 68 -13.01 -10.73 4.54
CA THR A 68 -12.85 -9.58 5.44
C THR A 68 -11.47 -8.95 5.31
N ALA A 69 -10.41 -9.76 5.31
CA ALA A 69 -9.04 -9.28 5.14
C ALA A 69 -8.85 -8.60 3.77
N TYR A 70 -9.41 -9.20 2.72
CA TYR A 70 -9.40 -8.64 1.37
C TYR A 70 -10.16 -7.31 1.28
N ALA A 71 -11.35 -7.22 1.89
CA ALA A 71 -12.12 -5.97 1.93
C ALA A 71 -11.36 -4.85 2.67
N SER A 72 -10.66 -5.17 3.75
CA SER A 72 -9.82 -4.22 4.47
C SER A 72 -8.62 -3.79 3.64
N LEU A 73 -7.97 -4.71 2.92
CA LEU A 73 -6.89 -4.38 1.99
C LEU A 73 -7.36 -3.42 0.89
N LEU A 74 -8.50 -3.73 0.26
CA LEU A 74 -9.11 -2.89 -0.77
C LEU A 74 -9.42 -1.48 -0.25
N LYS A 75 -9.86 -1.37 1.02
CA LYS A 75 -10.13 -0.09 1.66
C LYS A 75 -8.88 0.76 1.81
N VAL A 76 -7.76 0.16 2.25
CA VAL A 76 -6.48 0.87 2.39
C VAL A 76 -5.96 1.33 1.02
N ILE A 77 -6.01 0.46 0.01
CA ILE A 77 -5.59 0.79 -1.37
C ILE A 77 -6.47 1.90 -1.96
N SER A 78 -7.78 1.83 -1.75
CA SER A 78 -8.68 2.90 -2.20
C SER A 78 -8.39 4.23 -1.49
N ALA A 79 -8.04 4.20 -0.20
CA ALA A 79 -7.67 5.39 0.56
C ALA A 79 -6.33 5.97 0.09
N TYR A 80 -5.38 5.13 -0.33
CA TYR A 80 -4.12 5.54 -0.94
C TYR A 80 -4.37 6.38 -2.20
N PHE A 81 -5.10 5.85 -3.19
CA PHE A 81 -5.39 6.62 -4.41
C PHE A 81 -6.28 7.84 -4.15
N ALA A 82 -7.24 7.75 -3.21
CA ALA A 82 -8.07 8.90 -2.83
C ALA A 82 -7.29 10.02 -2.13
N ALA A 83 -6.15 9.71 -1.48
CA ALA A 83 -5.28 10.70 -0.88
C ALA A 83 -4.41 11.44 -1.92
N GLY A 84 -4.50 11.08 -3.21
CA GLY A 84 -3.81 11.74 -4.31
C GLY A 84 -2.41 11.18 -4.60
N TYR A 85 -2.08 10.00 -4.06
CA TYR A 85 -0.86 9.29 -4.46
C TYR A 85 -0.97 8.74 -5.88
N GLU A 86 0.18 8.47 -6.51
CA GLU A 86 0.25 8.03 -7.90
C GLU A 86 -0.54 6.74 -8.12
N TYR A 87 -1.32 6.70 -9.20
CA TYR A 87 -2.03 5.49 -9.58
C TYR A 87 -1.05 4.49 -10.19
N CYS A 88 -1.04 3.28 -9.63
CA CYS A 88 -0.41 2.10 -10.20
C CYS A 88 -1.43 0.96 -10.24
N GLU A 89 -1.31 0.02 -11.19
CA GLU A 89 -2.16 -1.18 -11.18
C GLU A 89 -1.80 -2.05 -9.96
N PRO A 90 -2.69 -2.22 -8.97
CA PRO A 90 -2.37 -2.99 -7.78
C PRO A 90 -2.51 -4.49 -8.07
N VAL A 91 -1.40 -5.17 -8.39
CA VAL A 91 -1.38 -6.61 -8.71
C VAL A 91 -1.86 -7.48 -7.54
N VAL A 92 -1.81 -6.92 -6.33
CA VAL A 92 -2.29 -7.51 -5.07
C VAL A 92 -3.81 -7.57 -4.93
N LEU A 93 -4.57 -7.19 -5.97
CA LEU A 93 -6.04 -7.27 -5.98
C LEU A 93 -6.57 -8.22 -7.05
N LYS A 94 -7.79 -8.72 -6.85
CA LYS A 94 -8.51 -9.51 -7.85
C LYS A 94 -8.75 -8.64 -9.11
N PRO A 95 -8.72 -9.23 -10.32
CA PRO A 95 -8.84 -8.47 -11.59
C PRO A 95 -10.06 -7.54 -11.64
N ALA A 96 -11.20 -7.98 -11.10
CA ALA A 96 -12.42 -7.18 -11.09
C ALA A 96 -12.29 -5.88 -10.27
N ASP A 97 -11.58 -5.92 -9.14
CA ASP A 97 -11.39 -4.74 -8.30
C ASP A 97 -10.28 -3.84 -8.81
N ARG A 98 -9.25 -4.41 -9.47
CA ARG A 98 -8.27 -3.62 -10.24
C ARG A 98 -8.95 -2.77 -11.30
N TYR A 99 -9.84 -3.38 -12.09
CA TYR A 99 -10.60 -2.67 -13.12
C TYR A 99 -11.47 -1.55 -12.53
N ARG A 100 -12.14 -1.82 -11.41
CA ARG A 100 -12.94 -0.79 -10.71
C ARG A 100 -12.10 0.38 -10.20
N LEU A 101 -10.90 0.11 -9.66
CA LEU A 101 -10.00 1.17 -9.21
C LEU A 101 -9.46 1.97 -10.39
N GLN A 102 -9.11 1.31 -11.50
CA GLN A 102 -8.67 1.97 -12.73
C GLN A 102 -9.74 2.94 -13.23
N GLN A 103 -11.00 2.53 -13.30
CA GLN A 103 -12.09 3.41 -13.74
C GLN A 103 -12.31 4.63 -12.83
N ARG A 104 -11.89 4.53 -11.56
CA ARG A 104 -12.14 5.57 -10.55
C ARG A 104 -10.98 6.54 -10.39
N PHE A 105 -9.75 6.07 -10.56
CA PHE A 105 -8.53 6.81 -10.22
C PHE A 105 -7.47 6.85 -11.33
N GLY A 106 -7.59 6.03 -12.38
CA GLY A 106 -6.73 6.05 -13.57
C GLY A 106 -7.30 6.93 -14.68
#